data_AF-A0A6J7GBV9-F1
#
_entry.id   AF-A0A6J7GBV9-F1
#
_cell.length_a   1.000
_cell.length_b   1.000
_cell.length_c   1.000
_cell.angle_alpha   90.00
_cell.angle_beta   90.00
_cell.angle_gamma   90.00
#
_symmetry.space_group_name_H-M   'P 1'
#
loop_
_entity.id
_entity.type
_entity.pdbx_description
1 polymer ?
#
loop_
_entity_poly.entity_id
_entity_poly.type
_entity_poly.pdbx_seq_one_letter_code
_entity_poly.pdbx_strand_id
1 'polypeptide(L)'
;MIDRSKGYVCSLCDAISSAWACNFCGQSSPRALSRGSSRIGEELGRAHPGISIITSSGKKRVDLLPNGKHLVVATNGAEPIGEYAAVVLLGGDSLFNRIGLHAEESARRSWFTALSLMTIGGEGFVSLPSAHPISQSLLKWSLYPQIDLEIKERAAADLPPYSRILTIEGKKSEISQLRIVLEEVEIFERVSALDLDGEFTKLILRVPIDKSEALSEFVRDFKRVRSLKSLPPLRIRLDPYEI
;
A
#
# COMPACT_ATOMS: atom_id res chain seq x y z
N MET A 1 10.18 7.67 -7.58
CA MET A 1 11.35 7.96 -6.70
C MET A 1 12.10 9.14 -7.32
N ILE A 2 12.51 10.17 -6.56
CA ILE A 2 13.20 11.34 -7.15
C ILE A 2 14.69 11.00 -7.28
N ASP A 3 15.12 10.59 -8.47
CA ASP A 3 16.53 10.59 -8.82
C ASP A 3 16.89 12.01 -9.29
N ARG A 4 17.67 12.73 -8.47
CA ARG A 4 18.09 14.11 -8.77
C ARG A 4 18.91 14.22 -10.06
N SER A 5 19.40 13.11 -10.61
CA SER A 5 20.16 13.07 -11.87
C SER A 5 19.31 12.77 -13.12
N LYS A 6 18.05 12.29 -12.96
CA LYS A 6 17.21 11.82 -14.10
C LYS A 6 15.80 12.42 -14.20
N GLY A 7 15.33 13.18 -13.19
CA GLY A 7 13.98 13.77 -13.19
C GLY A 7 12.96 12.91 -12.43
N TYR A 8 11.68 13.00 -12.78
CA TYR A 8 10.59 12.26 -12.15
C TYR A 8 10.33 10.97 -12.91
N VAL A 9 10.40 9.83 -12.21
CA VAL A 9 10.17 8.51 -12.81
C VAL A 9 8.83 7.96 -12.34
N CYS A 10 7.97 7.60 -13.29
CA CYS A 10 6.74 6.87 -13.02
C CYS A 10 7.09 5.48 -12.45
N SER A 11 6.58 5.15 -11.26
CA SER A 11 6.86 3.87 -10.60
C SER A 11 6.18 2.66 -11.25
N LEU A 12 5.32 2.89 -12.24
CA LEU A 12 4.54 1.83 -12.89
C LEU A 12 5.09 1.46 -14.28
N CYS A 13 5.59 2.44 -15.02
CA CYS A 13 6.05 2.24 -16.41
C CYS A 13 7.44 2.82 -16.70
N ASP A 14 8.14 3.31 -15.66
CA ASP A 14 9.47 3.94 -15.75
C ASP A 14 9.56 5.14 -16.69
N ALA A 15 8.42 5.71 -17.12
CA ALA A 15 8.40 6.93 -17.90
C ALA A 15 9.08 8.07 -17.14
N ILE A 16 10.04 8.72 -17.78
CA ILE A 16 10.84 9.81 -17.22
C ILE A 16 10.25 11.14 -17.68
N SER A 17 9.96 12.03 -16.73
CA SER A 17 9.65 13.44 -16.99
C SER A 17 10.75 14.33 -16.41
N SER A 18 11.42 15.08 -17.28
CA SER A 18 12.52 15.99 -16.91
C SER A 18 12.04 17.35 -16.43
N ALA A 19 10.80 17.73 -16.73
CA ALA A 19 10.21 19.02 -16.36
C ALA A 19 8.87 18.79 -15.63
N TRP A 20 8.86 19.02 -14.32
CA TRP A 20 7.64 19.04 -13.52
C TRP A 20 7.26 20.47 -13.20
N ALA A 21 6.01 20.80 -13.46
CA ALA A 21 5.34 21.97 -12.92
C ALA A 21 3.96 21.56 -12.44
N CYS A 22 3.49 22.16 -11.36
CA CYS A 22 2.14 21.96 -10.88
C CYS A 22 1.14 22.49 -11.92
N ASN A 23 0.27 21.63 -12.47
CA ASN A 23 -0.75 22.04 -13.43
C ASN A 23 -1.78 23.03 -12.86
N PHE A 24 -1.86 23.16 -11.53
CA PHE A 24 -2.78 24.08 -10.86
C PHE A 24 -2.17 25.47 -10.62
N CYS A 25 -0.92 25.54 -10.13
CA CYS A 25 -0.29 26.82 -9.75
C CYS A 25 0.98 27.19 -10.52
N GLY A 26 1.46 26.34 -11.42
CA GLY A 26 2.64 26.57 -12.25
C GLY A 26 4.00 26.46 -11.53
N GLN A 27 4.03 26.17 -10.22
CA GLN A 27 5.30 26.03 -9.50
C GLN A 27 6.06 24.76 -9.88
N SER A 28 7.39 24.87 -10.03
CA SER A 28 8.30 23.78 -10.39
C SER A 28 9.08 23.19 -9.21
N SER A 29 8.77 23.62 -7.97
CA SER A 29 9.42 23.13 -6.76
C SER A 29 8.49 22.16 -6.02
N PRO A 30 8.72 20.82 -6.09
CA PRO A 30 7.94 19.87 -5.32
C PRO A 30 8.25 20.03 -3.83
N ARG A 31 7.24 19.88 -2.97
CA ARG A 31 7.44 19.73 -1.53
C ARG A 31 7.38 18.25 -1.16
N ALA A 32 8.28 17.81 -0.30
CA ALA A 32 8.21 16.48 0.29
C ALA A 32 6.96 16.40 1.18
N LEU A 33 6.05 15.45 0.88
CA LEU A 33 4.78 15.28 1.59
C LEU A 33 4.93 14.67 2.99
N SER A 34 6.08 14.06 3.32
CA SER A 34 6.26 13.39 4.61
C SER A 34 7.68 13.49 5.14
N ARG A 35 7.80 13.81 6.44
CA ARG A 35 8.98 13.57 7.27
C ARG A 35 8.56 12.51 8.29
N GLY A 36 9.32 11.42 8.40
CA GLY A 36 8.95 10.26 9.23
C GLY A 36 8.65 10.60 10.70
N SER A 37 7.84 9.76 11.33
CA SER A 37 7.23 9.98 12.66
C SER A 37 8.19 10.00 13.85
N SER A 38 9.47 9.60 13.67
CA SER A 38 10.41 9.42 14.79
C SER A 38 10.75 10.72 15.54
N ARG A 39 10.62 11.88 14.91
CA ARG A 39 10.88 13.18 15.56
C ARG A 39 9.68 13.76 16.28
N ILE A 40 8.47 13.28 15.98
CA ILE A 40 7.23 13.89 16.48
C ILE A 40 7.12 13.74 18.00
N GLY A 41 7.44 12.56 18.54
CA GLY A 41 7.39 12.33 20.00
C GLY A 41 8.36 13.22 20.78
N GLU A 42 9.59 13.38 20.30
CA GLU A 42 10.61 14.24 20.93
C GLU A 42 10.23 15.73 20.86
N GLU A 43 9.74 16.18 19.70
CA GLU A 43 9.32 17.57 19.51
C GLU A 43 8.10 17.92 20.37
N LEU A 44 7.12 17.01 20.48
CA LEU A 44 5.98 17.17 21.38
C LEU A 44 6.40 17.18 22.85
N GLY A 45 7.38 16.35 23.23
CA GLY A 45 7.91 16.33 24.60
C GLY A 45 8.58 17.63 24.99
N ARG A 46 9.28 18.24 24.03
CA ARG A 46 9.87 19.57 24.22
C ARG A 46 8.82 20.67 24.26
N ALA A 47 7.77 20.58 23.45
CA ALA A 47 6.70 21.58 23.38
C ALA A 47 5.76 21.55 24.59
N HIS A 48 5.63 20.38 25.24
CA HIS A 48 4.73 20.19 26.38
C HIS A 48 5.43 19.55 27.59
N PRO A 49 6.26 20.31 28.32
CA PRO A 49 6.93 19.83 29.53
C PRO A 49 5.93 19.29 30.57
N GLY A 50 6.21 18.13 31.14
CA GLY A 50 5.38 17.51 32.18
C GLY A 50 4.22 16.64 31.68
N ILE A 51 3.98 16.57 30.36
CA ILE A 51 3.02 15.62 29.78
C ILE A 51 3.73 14.28 29.53
N SER A 52 3.10 13.18 29.95
CA SER A 52 3.60 11.84 29.66
C SER A 52 3.37 11.51 28.18
N ILE A 53 4.45 11.28 27.43
CA ILE A 53 4.39 10.93 26.01
C ILE A 53 4.76 9.47 25.82
N ILE A 54 3.88 8.72 25.17
CA ILE A 54 4.09 7.33 24.79
C ILE A 54 4.29 7.28 23.28
N THR A 55 5.41 6.72 22.84
CA THR A 55 5.64 6.44 21.42
C THR A 55 5.45 4.96 21.15
N SER A 56 4.56 4.62 20.22
CA SER A 56 4.31 3.25 19.78
C SER A 56 4.54 3.10 18.28
N SER A 57 5.29 2.09 17.88
CA SER A 57 5.65 1.85 16.49
C SER A 57 5.80 0.35 16.22
N GLY A 58 5.90 -0.04 14.94
CA GLY A 58 6.15 -1.44 14.59
C GLY A 58 7.43 -2.03 15.20
N LYS A 59 8.45 -1.22 15.51
CA LYS A 59 9.71 -1.69 16.15
C LYS A 59 9.61 -1.82 17.67
N LYS A 60 8.86 -0.91 18.29
CA LYS A 60 8.64 -0.86 19.74
C LYS A 60 7.17 -0.55 19.96
N ARG A 61 6.37 -1.60 20.03
CA ARG A 61 4.92 -1.51 20.19
C ARG A 61 4.59 -1.47 21.67
N VAL A 62 3.62 -0.64 22.03
CA VAL A 62 2.95 -0.66 23.32
C VAL A 62 1.56 -1.22 23.07
N ASP A 63 1.24 -2.37 23.64
CA ASP A 63 -0.01 -3.08 23.31
C ASP A 63 -1.22 -2.56 24.09
N LEU A 64 -1.04 -2.12 25.35
CA LEU A 64 -2.09 -1.59 26.21
C LEU A 64 -1.74 -0.18 26.66
N LEU A 65 -2.75 0.70 26.68
CA LEU A 65 -2.60 2.05 27.21
C LEU A 65 -2.42 1.99 28.74
N PRO A 66 -1.32 2.53 29.30
CA PRO A 66 -1.15 2.63 30.75
C PRO A 66 -2.20 3.55 31.39
N ASN A 67 -2.48 3.31 32.67
CA ASN A 67 -3.37 4.16 33.44
C ASN A 67 -2.79 5.57 33.61
N GLY A 68 -3.63 6.59 33.40
CA GLY A 68 -3.26 7.99 33.58
C GLY A 68 -3.53 8.83 32.33
N LYS A 69 -3.01 10.06 32.32
CA LYS A 69 -3.13 10.98 31.18
C LYS A 69 -1.86 10.90 30.35
N HIS A 70 -2.00 10.40 29.13
CA HIS A 70 -0.89 10.21 28.21
C HIS A 70 -1.21 10.82 26.84
N LEU A 71 -0.21 11.43 26.22
CA LEU A 71 -0.22 11.75 24.81
C LEU A 71 0.47 10.62 24.05
N VAL A 72 -0.27 9.95 23.16
CA VAL A 72 0.25 8.81 22.42
C VAL A 72 0.60 9.22 20.99
N VAL A 73 1.85 8.98 20.58
CA VAL A 73 2.31 9.08 19.20
C VAL A 73 2.46 7.67 18.66
N ALA A 74 1.47 7.23 17.87
CA ALA A 74 1.46 5.91 17.27
C ALA A 74 1.75 5.98 15.76
N THR A 75 2.51 5.01 15.26
CA THR A 75 2.44 4.67 13.84
C THR A 75 1.09 4.00 13.57
N ASN A 76 0.42 4.34 12.47
CA ASN A 76 -0.85 3.72 12.05
C ASN A 76 -0.85 2.19 12.27
N GLY A 77 -1.78 1.69 13.08
CA GLY A 77 -1.94 0.27 13.45
C GLY A 77 -1.12 -0.18 14.68
N ALA A 78 -0.32 0.71 15.26
CA ALA A 78 0.44 0.48 16.49
C ALA A 78 -0.17 1.23 17.69
N GLU A 79 -1.40 1.73 17.59
CA GLU A 79 -2.12 2.35 18.68
C GLU A 79 -2.29 1.32 19.82
N PRO A 80 -1.91 1.64 21.06
CA PRO A 80 -2.23 0.82 22.22
C PRO A 80 -3.75 0.66 22.36
N ILE A 81 -4.19 -0.52 22.80
CA ILE A 81 -5.60 -0.74 23.11
C ILE A 81 -5.92 0.02 24.41
N GLY A 82 -6.97 0.84 24.36
CA GLY A 82 -7.40 1.67 25.47
C GLY A 82 -8.49 2.64 25.04
N GLU A 83 -8.84 3.55 25.94
CA GLU A 83 -9.83 4.60 25.72
C GLU A 83 -9.16 5.96 25.55
N TYR A 84 -9.53 6.66 24.48
CA TYR A 84 -8.94 7.94 24.12
C TYR A 84 -9.99 9.04 24.14
N ALA A 85 -9.74 10.12 24.88
CA ALA A 85 -10.61 11.29 24.88
C ALA A 85 -10.59 12.02 23.53
N ALA A 86 -9.51 11.88 22.77
CA ALA A 86 -9.38 12.44 21.43
C ALA A 86 -8.42 11.61 20.57
N VAL A 87 -8.65 11.62 19.25
CA VAL A 87 -7.79 10.98 18.25
C VAL A 87 -7.45 11.98 17.14
N VAL A 88 -6.16 12.11 16.81
CA VAL A 88 -5.66 13.04 15.80
C VAL A 88 -5.03 12.24 14.66
N LEU A 89 -5.72 12.19 13.52
CA LEU A 89 -5.26 11.50 12.31
C LEU A 89 -4.43 12.45 11.46
N LEU A 90 -3.12 12.20 11.41
CA LEU A 90 -2.14 13.00 10.68
C LEU A 90 -1.59 12.24 9.47
N GLY A 91 -1.06 12.98 8.49
CA GLY A 91 -0.32 12.40 7.36
C GLY A 91 -1.21 11.71 6.32
N GLY A 92 -2.49 12.07 6.26
CA GLY A 92 -3.44 11.51 5.29
C GLY A 92 -2.98 11.61 3.84
N ASP A 93 -2.34 12.74 3.46
CA ASP A 93 -1.83 12.92 2.10
C ASP A 93 -0.81 11.84 1.73
N SER A 94 0.09 11.47 2.64
CA SER A 94 1.06 10.40 2.37
C SER A 94 0.43 9.02 2.43
N LEU A 95 -0.58 8.83 3.27
CA LEU A 95 -1.19 7.52 3.51
C LEU A 95 -2.10 7.11 2.35
N PHE A 96 -2.94 8.03 1.87
CA PHE A 96 -3.90 7.77 0.79
C PHE A 96 -3.31 7.92 -0.61
N ASN A 97 -2.16 8.60 -0.77
CA ASN A 97 -1.43 8.60 -2.05
C ASN A 97 -0.37 7.48 -2.14
N ARG A 98 -0.38 6.52 -1.21
CA ARG A 98 0.54 5.38 -1.27
C ARG A 98 0.16 4.49 -2.46
N ILE A 99 1.15 4.15 -3.26
CA ILE A 99 0.99 3.20 -4.37
C ILE A 99 0.87 1.79 -3.79
N GLY A 100 -0.17 1.07 -4.21
CA GLY A 100 -0.42 -0.32 -3.85
C GLY A 100 -1.89 -0.66 -4.03
N LEU A 101 -2.21 -1.89 -4.41
CA LEU A 101 -3.60 -2.32 -4.67
C LEU A 101 -4.47 -2.17 -3.41
N HIS A 102 -3.92 -2.51 -2.26
CA HIS A 102 -4.62 -2.47 -0.97
C HIS A 102 -4.22 -1.27 -0.11
N ALA A 103 -3.54 -0.28 -0.69
CA ALA A 103 -3.01 0.86 0.04
C ALA A 103 -4.14 1.69 0.68
N GLU A 104 -5.13 2.09 -0.13
CA GLU A 104 -6.27 2.83 0.39
C GLU A 104 -7.15 1.98 1.32
N GLU A 105 -7.36 0.70 0.99
CA GLU A 105 -8.10 -0.23 1.84
C GLU A 105 -7.51 -0.30 3.25
N SER A 106 -6.19 -0.46 3.32
CA SER A 106 -5.44 -0.47 4.57
C SER A 106 -5.50 0.87 5.29
N ALA A 107 -5.42 1.98 4.55
CA ALA A 107 -5.51 3.33 5.10
C ALA A 107 -6.88 3.58 5.78
N ARG A 108 -7.97 3.23 5.08
CA ARG A 108 -9.34 3.33 5.62
C ARG A 108 -9.48 2.47 6.86
N ARG A 109 -9.08 1.20 6.81
CA ARG A 109 -9.11 0.30 7.97
C ARG A 109 -8.36 0.92 9.15
N SER A 110 -7.14 1.38 8.94
CA SER A 110 -6.32 1.96 10.01
C SER A 110 -6.97 3.18 10.66
N TRP A 111 -7.53 4.10 9.87
CA TRP A 111 -8.13 5.32 10.40
C TRP A 111 -9.44 5.08 11.14
N PHE A 112 -10.30 4.19 10.61
CA PHE A 112 -11.51 3.78 11.32
C PHE A 112 -11.18 3.04 12.63
N THR A 113 -10.18 2.15 12.62
CA THR A 113 -9.72 1.46 13.84
C THR A 113 -9.19 2.45 14.87
N ALA A 114 -8.36 3.42 14.47
CA ALA A 114 -7.85 4.42 15.41
C ALA A 114 -8.98 5.25 16.03
N LEU A 115 -9.95 5.70 15.22
CA LEU A 115 -11.10 6.45 15.73
C LEU A 115 -12.04 5.61 16.61
N SER A 116 -12.09 4.29 16.39
CA SER A 116 -12.89 3.39 17.24
C SER A 116 -12.38 3.27 18.68
N LEU A 117 -11.14 3.71 18.95
CA LEU A 117 -10.57 3.75 20.29
C LEU A 117 -11.04 4.99 21.10
N MET A 118 -11.81 5.90 20.48
CA MET A 118 -12.32 7.07 21.18
C MET A 118 -13.41 6.71 22.19
N THR A 119 -13.41 7.41 23.33
CA THR A 119 -14.52 7.36 24.28
C THR A 119 -15.79 7.94 23.66
N ILE A 120 -16.96 7.54 24.18
CA ILE A 120 -18.22 8.20 23.83
C ILE A 120 -18.11 9.71 24.12
N GLY A 121 -18.41 10.54 23.14
CA GLY A 121 -18.27 12.00 23.23
C GLY A 121 -16.84 12.53 23.05
N GLY A 122 -15.88 11.67 22.71
CA GLY A 122 -14.51 12.07 22.37
C GLY A 122 -14.43 12.84 21.04
N GLU A 123 -13.30 13.51 20.82
CA GLU A 123 -13.09 14.39 19.65
C GLU A 123 -12.10 13.79 18.64
N GLY A 124 -12.47 13.79 17.37
CA GLY A 124 -11.62 13.36 16.26
C GLY A 124 -11.13 14.53 15.42
N PHE A 125 -9.83 14.58 15.12
CA PHE A 125 -9.26 15.51 14.13
C PHE A 125 -8.69 14.75 12.94
N VAL A 126 -8.89 15.28 11.73
CA VAL A 126 -8.40 14.70 10.48
C VAL A 126 -7.61 15.74 9.70
N SER A 127 -6.35 15.46 9.38
CA SER A 127 -5.46 16.36 8.64
C SER A 127 -5.68 16.32 7.12
N LEU A 128 -6.92 16.13 6.65
CA LEU A 128 -7.29 16.15 5.24
C LEU A 128 -8.40 17.17 5.00
N PRO A 129 -8.48 17.75 3.79
CA PRO A 129 -9.60 18.61 3.43
C PRO A 129 -10.94 17.92 3.62
N SER A 130 -11.98 18.68 3.98
CA SER A 130 -13.35 18.16 4.09
C SER A 130 -13.87 17.58 2.77
N ALA A 131 -13.35 18.05 1.64
CA ALA A 131 -13.68 17.56 0.31
C ALA A 131 -13.05 16.18 -0.02
N HIS A 132 -12.06 15.70 0.75
CA HIS A 132 -11.45 14.40 0.50
C HIS A 132 -12.46 13.27 0.77
N PRO A 133 -12.57 12.23 -0.08
CA PRO A 133 -13.56 11.16 0.08
C PRO A 133 -13.55 10.50 1.47
N ILE A 134 -12.36 10.20 2.02
CA ILE A 134 -12.27 9.63 3.38
C ILE A 134 -12.78 10.55 4.47
N SER A 135 -12.58 11.87 4.36
CA SER A 135 -13.09 12.83 5.35
C SER A 135 -14.62 12.78 5.41
N GLN A 136 -15.27 12.68 4.25
CA GLN A 136 -16.72 12.50 4.15
C GLN A 136 -17.18 11.14 4.71
N SER A 137 -16.44 10.06 4.48
CA SER A 137 -16.74 8.74 5.07
C SER A 137 -16.68 8.77 6.60
N LEU A 138 -15.64 9.40 7.15
CA LEU A 138 -15.43 9.48 8.59
C LEU A 138 -16.55 10.28 9.27
N LEU A 139 -16.93 11.43 8.69
CA LEU A 139 -18.05 12.23 9.18
C LEU A 139 -19.39 11.46 9.17
N LYS A 140 -19.61 10.62 8.16
CA LYS A 140 -20.83 9.79 8.03
C LYS A 140 -20.73 8.45 8.74
N TRP A 141 -19.57 8.12 9.28
CA TRP A 141 -19.22 6.79 9.78
C TRP A 141 -19.59 5.66 8.80
N SER A 142 -19.34 5.86 7.51
CA SER A 142 -19.70 4.91 6.45
C SER A 142 -18.69 4.91 5.31
N LEU A 143 -18.23 3.70 4.97
CA LEU A 143 -17.32 3.44 3.84
C LEU A 143 -18.05 2.99 2.57
N TYR A 144 -19.37 2.80 2.63
CA TYR A 144 -20.11 2.13 1.56
C TYR A 144 -19.95 2.80 0.19
N PRO A 145 -20.09 4.13 0.02
CA PRO A 145 -19.94 4.76 -1.29
C PRO A 145 -18.55 4.58 -1.90
N GLN A 146 -17.50 4.59 -1.06
CA GLN A 146 -16.12 4.43 -1.51
C GLN A 146 -15.84 2.98 -1.90
N ILE A 147 -16.36 2.01 -1.13
CA ILE A 147 -16.22 0.59 -1.44
C ILE A 147 -16.96 0.23 -2.73
N ASP A 148 -18.17 0.75 -2.93
CA ASP A 148 -18.94 0.51 -4.16
C ASP A 148 -18.21 1.03 -5.42
N LEU A 149 -17.60 2.21 -5.32
CA LEU A 149 -16.78 2.76 -6.41
C LEU A 149 -15.52 1.92 -6.65
N GLU A 150 -14.75 1.64 -5.62
CA GLU A 150 -13.49 0.88 -5.73
C GLU A 150 -13.71 -0.52 -6.31
N ILE A 151 -14.78 -1.20 -5.89
CA ILE A 151 -15.12 -2.53 -6.39
C ILE A 151 -15.42 -2.46 -7.90
N LYS A 152 -16.14 -1.45 -8.38
CA LYS A 152 -16.40 -1.25 -9.82
C LYS A 152 -15.11 -0.92 -10.59
N GLU A 153 -14.24 -0.10 -10.03
CA GLU A 153 -12.94 0.24 -10.63
C GLU A 153 -12.03 -0.99 -10.72
N ARG A 154 -11.99 -1.83 -9.68
CA ARG A 154 -11.24 -3.09 -9.69
C ARG A 154 -11.77 -4.07 -10.73
N ALA A 155 -13.10 -4.17 -10.87
CA ALA A 155 -13.70 -4.99 -11.92
C ALA A 155 -13.31 -4.50 -13.33
N ALA A 156 -13.41 -3.19 -13.56
CA ALA A 156 -13.07 -2.59 -14.86
C ALA A 156 -11.56 -2.66 -15.20
N ALA A 157 -10.70 -2.77 -14.20
CA ALA A 157 -9.24 -2.85 -14.37
C ALA A 157 -8.68 -4.28 -14.34
N ASP A 158 -9.54 -5.31 -14.30
CA ASP A 158 -9.16 -6.71 -14.13
C ASP A 158 -8.24 -6.92 -12.92
N LEU A 159 -8.61 -6.34 -11.77
CA LEU A 159 -7.89 -6.44 -10.51
C LEU A 159 -8.62 -7.33 -9.50
N PRO A 160 -7.90 -7.94 -8.53
CA PRO A 160 -8.52 -8.70 -7.45
C PRO A 160 -9.61 -7.90 -6.72
N PRO A 161 -10.76 -8.50 -6.41
CA PRO A 161 -11.04 -9.95 -6.45
C PRO A 161 -11.57 -10.49 -7.80
N TYR A 162 -11.65 -9.66 -8.85
CA TYR A 162 -12.24 -10.05 -10.14
C TYR A 162 -11.28 -10.80 -11.07
N SER A 163 -10.00 -10.82 -10.72
CA SER A 163 -8.96 -11.59 -11.38
C SER A 163 -8.04 -12.22 -10.34
N ARG A 164 -7.34 -13.28 -10.75
CA ARG A 164 -6.24 -13.91 -10.02
C ARG A 164 -4.93 -13.37 -10.56
N ILE A 165 -3.94 -13.26 -9.67
CA ILE A 165 -2.61 -12.78 -10.05
C ILE A 165 -1.57 -13.82 -9.69
N LEU A 166 -0.76 -14.20 -10.67
CA LEU A 166 0.44 -14.98 -10.46
C LEU A 166 1.65 -14.08 -10.69
N THR A 167 2.54 -13.98 -9.70
CA THR A 167 3.85 -13.34 -9.91
C THR A 167 4.96 -14.36 -9.92
N ILE A 168 5.90 -14.18 -10.84
CA ILE A 168 7.10 -15.02 -10.97
C ILE A 168 8.30 -14.09 -11.06
N GLU A 169 9.20 -14.18 -10.08
CA GLU A 169 10.39 -13.35 -9.97
C GLU A 169 11.65 -14.21 -10.05
N GLY A 170 12.63 -13.76 -10.82
CA GLY A 170 13.89 -14.44 -11.05
C GLY A 170 14.86 -13.63 -11.90
N LYS A 171 15.97 -14.24 -12.31
CA LYS A 171 16.98 -13.59 -13.16
C LYS A 171 16.39 -13.18 -14.50
N LYS A 172 16.72 -11.98 -14.97
CA LYS A 172 16.18 -11.36 -16.18
C LYS A 172 16.29 -12.26 -17.42
N SER A 173 17.41 -12.95 -17.62
CA SER A 173 17.62 -13.85 -18.76
C SER A 173 16.64 -15.04 -18.77
N GLU A 174 16.42 -15.66 -17.61
CA GLU A 174 15.49 -16.77 -17.45
C GLU A 174 14.03 -16.30 -17.58
N ILE A 175 13.69 -15.18 -16.95
CA ILE A 175 12.35 -14.60 -17.00
C ILE A 175 11.96 -14.19 -18.43
N SER A 176 12.90 -13.65 -19.22
CA SER A 176 12.64 -13.26 -20.60
C SER A 176 12.28 -14.46 -21.48
N GLN A 177 12.96 -15.60 -21.31
CA GLN A 177 12.63 -16.84 -22.03
C GLN A 177 11.29 -17.41 -21.56
N LEU A 178 11.06 -17.41 -20.25
CA LEU A 178 9.82 -17.89 -19.66
C LEU A 178 8.61 -17.08 -20.14
N ARG A 179 8.75 -15.76 -20.23
CA ARG A 179 7.69 -14.85 -20.69
C ARG A 179 7.14 -15.25 -22.06
N ILE A 180 8.01 -15.55 -23.02
CA ILE A 180 7.61 -15.95 -24.39
C ILE A 180 6.72 -17.18 -24.34
N VAL A 181 7.07 -18.18 -23.52
CA VAL A 181 6.27 -19.41 -23.39
C VAL A 181 4.95 -19.13 -22.67
N LEU A 182 4.95 -18.28 -21.64
CA LEU A 182 3.74 -17.97 -20.86
C LEU A 182 2.76 -17.08 -21.62
N GLU A 183 3.21 -16.25 -22.56
CA GLU A 183 2.33 -15.46 -23.44
C GLU A 183 1.47 -16.35 -24.36
N GLU A 184 1.91 -17.57 -24.66
CA GLU A 184 1.19 -18.55 -25.48
C GLU A 184 0.22 -19.44 -24.66
N VAL A 185 0.20 -19.32 -23.34
CA VAL A 185 -0.65 -20.15 -22.47
C VAL A 185 -2.03 -19.50 -22.30
N GLU A 186 -3.07 -20.17 -22.80
CA GLU A 186 -4.46 -19.67 -22.93
C GLU A 186 -5.11 -19.17 -21.62
N ILE A 187 -4.65 -19.63 -20.46
CA ILE A 187 -5.22 -19.18 -19.18
C ILE A 187 -4.77 -17.77 -18.78
N PHE A 188 -3.68 -17.24 -19.35
CA PHE A 188 -3.17 -15.91 -19.04
C PHE A 188 -3.70 -14.88 -20.04
N GLU A 189 -4.53 -13.95 -19.58
CA GLU A 189 -5.03 -12.86 -20.43
C GLU A 189 -4.02 -11.74 -20.62
N ARG A 190 -3.14 -11.55 -19.63
CA ARG A 190 -2.11 -10.52 -19.68
C ARG A 190 -0.87 -10.99 -18.96
N VAL A 191 0.26 -10.95 -19.66
CA VAL A 191 1.60 -11.15 -19.11
C VAL A 191 2.33 -9.82 -19.18
N SER A 192 2.77 -9.32 -18.03
CA SER A 192 3.53 -8.08 -17.93
C SER A 192 4.86 -8.34 -17.21
N ALA A 193 5.89 -7.57 -17.53
CA ALA A 193 7.20 -7.69 -16.91
C ALA A 193 7.59 -6.36 -16.25
N LEU A 194 8.12 -6.43 -15.04
CA LEU A 194 8.64 -5.30 -14.28
C LEU A 194 10.11 -5.56 -13.96
N ASP A 195 10.98 -4.63 -14.35
CA ASP A 195 12.40 -4.65 -13.97
C ASP A 195 12.52 -4.20 -12.51
N LEU A 196 13.23 -4.97 -11.68
CA LEU A 196 13.36 -4.67 -10.25
C LEU A 196 14.64 -3.88 -9.96
N ASP A 197 15.76 -4.32 -10.51
CA ASP A 197 17.10 -3.77 -10.25
C ASP A 197 18.10 -3.98 -11.40
N GLY A 198 17.62 -4.34 -12.59
CA GLY A 198 18.43 -4.64 -13.77
C GLY A 198 18.93 -6.09 -13.85
N GLU A 199 19.01 -6.81 -12.71
CA GLU A 199 19.38 -8.23 -12.67
C GLU A 199 18.14 -9.12 -12.54
N PHE A 200 17.16 -8.71 -11.75
CA PHE A 200 15.92 -9.43 -11.50
C PHE A 200 14.74 -8.80 -12.22
N THR A 201 13.84 -9.66 -12.68
CA THR A 201 12.59 -9.26 -13.32
C THR A 201 11.44 -10.01 -12.69
N LYS A 202 10.32 -9.32 -12.48
CA LYS A 202 9.06 -9.89 -12.01
C LYS A 202 8.08 -9.95 -13.17
N LEU A 203 7.58 -11.14 -13.48
CA LEU A 203 6.38 -11.32 -14.30
C LEU A 203 5.13 -11.16 -13.43
N ILE A 204 4.14 -10.49 -13.98
CA ILE A 204 2.80 -10.34 -13.44
C ILE A 204 1.86 -10.94 -14.47
N LEU A 205 1.25 -12.07 -14.13
CA LEU A 205 0.31 -12.79 -14.98
C LEU A 205 -1.09 -12.63 -14.40
N ARG A 206 -2.02 -12.12 -15.22
CA ARG A 206 -3.43 -11.97 -14.88
C ARG A 206 -4.24 -13.13 -15.46
N VAL A 207 -5.11 -13.68 -14.63
CA VAL A 207 -5.99 -14.80 -14.97
C VAL A 207 -7.42 -14.47 -14.56
N PRO A 208 -8.41 -14.71 -15.43
CA PRO A 208 -9.82 -14.62 -15.07
C PRO A 208 -10.17 -15.43 -13.82
N ILE A 209 -11.09 -14.90 -13.01
CA ILE A 209 -11.46 -15.54 -11.75
C ILE A 209 -12.07 -16.94 -11.94
N ASP A 210 -12.76 -17.18 -13.06
CA ASP A 210 -13.36 -18.47 -13.44
C ASP A 210 -12.31 -19.53 -13.84
N LYS A 211 -11.11 -19.12 -14.28
CA LYS A 211 -9.96 -20.01 -14.58
C LYS A 211 -9.09 -20.32 -13.35
N SER A 212 -9.59 -20.07 -12.14
CA SER A 212 -8.86 -20.26 -10.87
C SER A 212 -8.33 -21.68 -10.65
N GLU A 213 -9.09 -22.70 -11.03
CA GLU A 213 -8.67 -24.10 -10.89
C GLU A 213 -7.51 -24.40 -11.83
N ALA A 214 -7.66 -24.09 -13.12
CA ALA A 214 -6.63 -24.26 -14.13
C ALA A 214 -5.32 -23.54 -13.76
N LEU A 215 -5.39 -22.34 -13.17
CA LEU A 215 -4.22 -21.64 -12.65
C LEU A 215 -3.51 -22.43 -11.53
N SER A 216 -4.28 -23.00 -10.60
CA SER A 216 -3.74 -23.77 -9.49
C SER A 216 -3.04 -25.05 -9.99
N GLU A 217 -3.63 -25.72 -10.97
CA GLU A 217 -3.04 -26.88 -11.64
C GLU A 217 -1.76 -26.51 -12.39
N PHE A 218 -1.82 -25.42 -13.17
CA PHE A 218 -0.66 -24.90 -13.89
C PHE A 218 0.51 -24.62 -12.95
N VAL A 219 0.29 -23.91 -11.83
CA VAL A 219 1.37 -23.58 -10.88
C VAL A 219 1.96 -24.84 -10.26
N ARG A 220 1.13 -25.84 -9.93
CA ARG A 220 1.57 -27.13 -9.41
C ARG A 220 2.48 -27.85 -10.40
N ASP A 221 2.05 -27.98 -11.65
CA ASP A 221 2.83 -28.65 -12.70
C ASP A 221 4.08 -27.87 -13.10
N PHE A 222 3.98 -26.55 -13.18
CA PHE A 222 5.10 -25.67 -13.45
C PHE A 222 6.22 -25.85 -12.42
N LYS A 223 5.88 -25.83 -11.12
CA LYS A 223 6.85 -26.08 -10.04
C LYS A 223 7.44 -27.49 -10.12
N ARG A 224 6.61 -28.51 -10.38
CA ARG A 224 7.01 -29.92 -10.49
C ARG A 224 8.03 -30.12 -11.62
N VAL A 225 7.72 -29.65 -12.83
CA VAL A 225 8.59 -29.80 -14.00
C VAL A 225 9.93 -29.09 -13.79
N ARG A 226 9.92 -27.88 -13.22
CA ARG A 226 11.16 -27.16 -12.91
C ARG A 226 12.03 -27.88 -11.88
N SER A 227 11.42 -28.45 -10.85
CA SER A 227 12.12 -29.25 -9.84
C SER A 227 12.75 -30.50 -10.44
N LEU A 228 12.04 -31.22 -11.32
CA LEU A 228 12.57 -32.42 -11.98
C LEU A 228 13.76 -32.13 -12.90
N LYS A 229 13.77 -30.93 -13.50
CA LYS A 229 14.86 -30.47 -14.37
C LYS A 229 15.99 -29.76 -13.61
N SER A 230 15.93 -29.69 -12.29
CA SER A 230 16.92 -28.98 -11.45
C SER A 230 17.18 -27.55 -11.92
N LEU A 231 16.14 -26.85 -12.37
CA LEU A 231 16.25 -25.46 -12.83
C LEU A 231 16.44 -24.50 -11.64
N PRO A 232 17.02 -23.30 -11.87
CA PRO A 232 17.22 -22.31 -10.81
C PRO A 232 15.92 -21.98 -10.05
N PRO A 233 16.00 -21.62 -8.75
CA PRO A 233 14.80 -21.29 -7.99
C PRO A 233 14.17 -19.98 -8.50
N LEU A 234 12.84 -19.97 -8.62
CA LEU A 234 12.04 -18.77 -8.89
C LEU A 234 11.16 -18.47 -7.68
N ARG A 235 10.94 -17.19 -7.40
CA ARG A 235 9.96 -16.76 -6.40
C ARG A 235 8.59 -16.66 -7.07
N ILE A 236 7.73 -17.62 -6.79
CA ILE A 236 6.39 -17.72 -7.35
C ILE A 236 5.37 -17.40 -6.26
N ARG A 237 4.45 -16.47 -6.52
CA ARG A 237 3.37 -16.11 -5.60
C ARG A 237 2.03 -16.09 -6.33
N LEU A 238 1.05 -16.79 -5.75
CA LEU A 238 -0.34 -16.72 -6.15
C LEU A 238 -1.05 -15.69 -5.26
N ASP A 239 -1.78 -14.77 -5.88
CA ASP A 239 -2.49 -13.64 -5.27
C ASP A 239 -1.64 -12.91 -4.22
N PRO A 240 -0.50 -12.33 -4.62
CA PRO A 240 0.32 -11.59 -3.68
C PRO A 240 -0.46 -10.37 -3.17
N TYR A 241 -0.26 -10.03 -1.90
CA TYR A 241 -0.86 -8.84 -1.29
C TYR A 241 -0.44 -7.52 -1.96
N GLU A 242 0.72 -7.49 -2.62
CA GLU A 242 1.17 -6.37 -3.45
C GLU A 242 1.66 -6.95 -4.78
N ILE A 243 1.33 -6.27 -5.88
CA ILE A 243 1.65 -6.70 -7.26
C ILE A 243 3.07 -6.26 -7.62
#